data_AF-A0A814B378-F1
#
_entry.id   AF-A0A814B378-F1
#
_cell.length_a   1.000
_cell.length_b   1.000
_cell.length_c   1.000
_cell.angle_alpha   90.00
_cell.angle_beta   90.00
_cell.angle_gamma   90.00
#
_symmetry.space_group_name_H-M   'P 1'
#
loop_
_entity.id
_entity.type
_entity.pdbx_description
1 polymer ?
#
loop_
_entity_poly.entity_id
_entity_poly.type
_entity_poly.pdbx_seq_one_letter_code
_entity_poly.pdbx_strand_id
1 'polypeptide(L)'
;MMFFISLICFILLPSINPQLQINLHLTDWTNYNEINVDLQHDCLHVPTHLVEDKIEYHQVISYCMGEWPSEWNIEENSFHQKYSFSQLKILNITSQQLYLWSAPMDIVEEYESYLNQSLFSNQSSPIMATKLFYNCTQPRFGPVCQYSLDISTSSFPSSLKEIIHDFYLQAYKPITWTCYTHLECNRGTSTACLDWAEICDDHIDCLNDGIDEKHCWELEINECEENEYRCKNGQCISKIFYHEGPNSLDCIDTTDEGDQGREDIRHLSQEPIFRFEDVTCDNNVHSLSPNIRFTTSCVHGRHDLILEDMFLNKPNSTSDECWLAFRCQFNIPRYAYPLCGNMCSKNGICQEIINKTCPDIFFIPNAPLFFGHIYFAYTKKKCSAGT
;
A
#
# COMPACT_ATOMS: atom_id res chain seq x y z
N MET A 1 -55.20 -4.93 13.35
CA MET A 1 -55.11 -4.96 11.87
C MET A 1 -53.98 -4.08 11.33
N MET A 2 -53.77 -2.85 11.80
CA MET A 2 -52.62 -2.01 11.40
C MET A 2 -51.24 -2.59 11.78
N PHE A 3 -51.13 -3.31 12.90
CA PHE A 3 -49.86 -3.95 13.30
C PHE A 3 -49.42 -5.09 12.37
N PHE A 4 -50.36 -5.85 11.80
CA PHE A 4 -50.04 -6.93 10.86
C PHE A 4 -49.65 -6.40 9.48
N ILE A 5 -50.23 -5.28 9.05
CA ILE A 5 -49.87 -4.61 7.78
C ILE A 5 -48.46 -4.01 7.87
N SER A 6 -48.08 -3.46 9.02
CA SER A 6 -46.72 -2.95 9.27
C SER A 6 -45.67 -4.07 9.25
N LEU A 7 -45.97 -5.25 9.82
CA LEU A 7 -45.07 -6.40 9.83
C LEU A 7 -44.87 -6.99 8.41
N ILE A 8 -45.90 -7.00 7.58
CA ILE A 8 -45.83 -7.48 6.19
C ILE A 8 -45.00 -6.51 5.31
N CYS A 9 -45.04 -5.20 5.58
CA CYS A 9 -44.20 -4.23 4.87
C CYS A 9 -42.70 -4.42 5.19
N PHE A 10 -42.34 -4.87 6.39
CA PHE A 10 -40.94 -5.21 6.72
C PHE A 10 -40.45 -6.52 6.08
N ILE A 11 -41.35 -7.46 5.79
CA ILE A 11 -41.02 -8.74 5.14
C ILE A 11 -40.94 -8.58 3.59
N LEU A 12 -41.62 -7.56 3.05
CA LEU A 12 -41.63 -7.24 1.61
C LEU A 12 -40.68 -6.10 1.21
N LEU A 13 -39.95 -5.51 2.15
CA LEU A 13 -38.77 -4.75 1.77
C LEU A 13 -37.83 -5.76 1.08
N PRO A 14 -37.49 -5.55 -0.21
CA PRO A 14 -36.50 -6.39 -0.84
C PRO A 14 -35.30 -6.37 0.10
N SER A 15 -34.89 -7.56 0.55
CA SER A 15 -33.61 -7.73 1.19
C SER A 15 -32.63 -7.19 0.17
N ILE A 16 -32.17 -5.95 0.38
CA ILE A 16 -31.05 -5.41 -0.38
C ILE A 16 -29.92 -6.29 0.12
N ASN A 17 -29.69 -7.42 -0.55
CA ASN A 17 -28.41 -8.10 -0.44
C ASN A 17 -27.43 -7.06 -0.99
N PRO A 18 -26.58 -6.46 -0.13
CA PRO A 18 -25.54 -5.61 -0.65
C PRO A 18 -24.61 -6.55 -1.42
N GLN A 19 -24.82 -6.63 -2.74
CA GLN A 19 -23.93 -7.36 -3.61
C GLN A 19 -22.65 -6.52 -3.68
N LEU A 20 -21.52 -7.16 -3.40
CA LEU A 20 -20.22 -6.51 -3.48
C LEU A 20 -20.00 -5.98 -4.90
N GLN A 21 -19.97 -4.66 -5.03
CA GLN A 21 -19.76 -3.94 -6.29
C GLN A 21 -18.29 -3.58 -6.44
N ILE A 22 -17.66 -4.12 -7.49
CA ILE A 22 -16.26 -3.87 -7.87
C ILE A 22 -16.23 -3.62 -9.37
N ASN A 23 -16.62 -2.41 -9.77
CA ASN A 23 -16.62 -2.01 -11.18
C ASN A 23 -15.25 -1.39 -11.51
N LEU A 24 -14.53 -2.00 -12.45
CA LEU A 24 -13.28 -1.44 -12.98
C LEU A 24 -13.56 -0.42 -14.08
N HIS A 25 -12.63 0.51 -14.26
CA HIS A 25 -12.63 1.54 -15.29
C HIS A 25 -11.37 1.38 -16.15
N LEU A 26 -11.36 1.97 -17.36
CA LEU A 26 -10.21 1.97 -18.26
C LEU A 26 -9.73 0.54 -18.61
N THR A 27 -10.68 -0.29 -19.01
CA THR A 27 -10.46 -1.71 -19.33
C THR A 27 -10.32 -2.00 -20.83
N ASP A 28 -10.37 -0.96 -21.69
CA ASP A 28 -10.19 -1.05 -23.14
C ASP A 28 -8.74 -0.73 -23.55
N TRP A 29 -7.88 -1.74 -23.52
CA TRP A 29 -6.44 -1.62 -23.82
C TRP A 29 -6.09 -1.96 -25.29
N THR A 30 -6.99 -1.68 -26.24
CA THR A 30 -6.94 -2.19 -27.62
C THR A 30 -5.80 -1.69 -28.53
N ASN A 31 -4.79 -0.94 -28.07
CA ASN A 31 -3.71 -0.48 -28.96
C ASN A 31 -2.31 -0.40 -28.31
N TYR A 32 -1.58 -1.52 -28.34
CA TYR A 32 -0.14 -1.62 -27.98
C TYR A 32 0.78 -0.64 -28.78
N ASN A 33 0.29 -0.06 -29.88
CA ASN A 33 1.11 0.70 -30.84
C ASN A 33 0.95 2.22 -30.78
N GLU A 34 0.16 2.76 -29.86
CA GLU A 34 0.10 4.22 -29.67
C GLU A 34 1.24 4.64 -28.72
N ILE A 35 2.21 5.37 -29.27
CA ILE A 35 3.51 5.70 -28.68
C ILE A 35 3.40 6.74 -27.53
N ASN A 36 2.20 7.00 -27.02
CA ASN A 36 1.94 7.95 -25.92
C ASN A 36 0.73 7.50 -25.06
N VAL A 37 0.55 6.19 -24.84
CA VAL A 37 -0.64 5.67 -24.14
C VAL A 37 -0.35 5.57 -22.65
N ASP A 38 -1.24 6.15 -21.86
CA ASP A 38 -1.32 5.98 -20.41
C ASP A 38 -1.06 4.51 -20.05
N LEU A 39 0.04 4.24 -19.34
CA LEU A 39 0.40 2.89 -18.86
C LEU A 39 -0.68 2.30 -17.92
N GLN A 40 -1.66 3.11 -17.53
CA GLN A 40 -2.68 2.80 -16.53
C GLN A 40 -3.92 2.18 -17.18
N HIS A 41 -4.29 0.97 -16.75
CA HIS A 41 -5.54 0.30 -17.12
C HIS A 41 -6.14 -0.45 -15.93
N ASP A 42 -7.35 -0.99 -16.11
CA ASP A 42 -8.04 -1.80 -15.09
C ASP A 42 -8.09 -1.09 -13.72
N CYS A 43 -8.57 0.14 -13.72
CA CYS A 43 -8.57 1.03 -12.56
C CYS A 43 -9.74 0.76 -11.62
N LEU A 44 -9.44 0.73 -10.32
CA LEU A 44 -10.42 0.71 -9.25
C LEU A 44 -10.50 2.10 -8.59
N HIS A 45 -11.70 2.68 -8.56
CA HIS A 45 -11.94 3.94 -7.87
C HIS A 45 -12.46 3.70 -6.46
N VAL A 46 -11.70 4.18 -5.47
CA VAL A 46 -11.99 4.01 -4.06
C VAL A 46 -12.40 5.35 -3.48
N PRO A 47 -13.68 5.53 -3.11
CA PRO A 47 -14.10 6.71 -2.37
C PRO A 47 -13.62 6.58 -0.92
N THR A 48 -12.83 7.55 -0.49
CA THR A 48 -12.39 7.65 0.91
C THR A 48 -13.01 8.85 1.59
N HIS A 49 -13.30 8.67 2.88
CA HIS A 49 -14.02 9.66 3.67
C HIS A 49 -13.16 10.11 4.81
N LEU A 50 -12.81 11.39 4.80
CA LEU A 50 -12.17 12.04 5.93
C LEU A 50 -13.16 12.99 6.58
N VAL A 51 -13.34 12.82 7.89
CA VAL A 51 -14.11 13.74 8.70
C VAL A 51 -13.15 14.51 9.57
N GLU A 52 -12.99 15.79 9.30
CA GLU A 52 -12.07 16.66 10.02
C GLU A 52 -12.78 17.95 10.42
N ASP A 53 -12.74 18.31 11.72
CA ASP A 53 -13.35 19.54 12.25
C ASP A 53 -14.79 19.83 11.77
N LYS A 54 -15.57 18.77 11.49
CA LYS A 54 -16.95 18.77 10.94
C LYS A 54 -17.06 19.14 9.45
N ILE A 55 -15.96 19.12 8.72
CA ILE A 55 -15.88 19.20 7.26
C ILE A 55 -15.65 17.77 6.74
N GLU A 56 -16.49 17.34 5.80
CA GLU A 56 -16.36 16.04 5.15
C GLU A 56 -15.60 16.20 3.83
N TYR A 57 -14.38 15.70 3.78
CA TYR A 57 -13.63 15.59 2.54
C TYR A 57 -13.93 14.24 1.89
N HIS A 58 -14.37 14.32 0.63
CA HIS A 58 -14.58 13.16 -0.22
C HIS A 58 -13.44 13.11 -1.23
N GLN A 59 -12.62 12.08 -1.14
CA GLN A 59 -11.55 11.82 -2.10
C GLN A 59 -11.89 10.55 -2.87
N VAL A 60 -11.45 10.48 -4.13
CA VAL A 60 -11.55 9.27 -4.93
C VAL A 60 -10.15 8.93 -5.40
N ILE A 61 -9.60 7.85 -4.86
CA ILE A 61 -8.28 7.36 -5.24
C ILE A 61 -8.45 6.32 -6.32
N SER A 62 -7.59 6.40 -7.34
CA SER A 62 -7.60 5.48 -8.46
C SER A 62 -6.42 4.52 -8.33
N TYR A 63 -6.72 3.23 -8.22
CA TYR A 63 -5.73 2.16 -8.21
C TYR A 63 -5.75 1.49 -9.57
N CYS A 64 -4.75 1.76 -10.40
CA CYS A 64 -4.65 1.25 -11.76
C CYS A 64 -3.48 0.28 -11.90
N MET A 65 -3.62 -0.68 -12.79
CA MET A 65 -2.50 -1.53 -13.22
C MET A 65 -1.59 -0.73 -14.15
N GLY A 66 -0.28 -0.84 -13.95
CA GLY A 66 0.75 -0.17 -14.77
C GLY A 66 1.46 -1.09 -15.78
N GLU A 67 1.22 -2.39 -15.71
CA GLU A 67 1.88 -3.41 -16.54
C GLU A 67 0.91 -3.95 -17.59
N TRP A 68 1.34 -4.06 -18.85
CA TRP A 68 0.46 -4.50 -19.92
C TRP A 68 -0.13 -5.90 -19.66
N PRO A 69 -1.42 -6.14 -19.99
CA PRO A 69 -2.05 -7.45 -19.83
C PRO A 69 -1.34 -8.59 -20.57
N SER A 70 -0.57 -8.28 -21.61
CA SER A 70 0.25 -9.26 -22.35
C SER A 70 1.39 -9.87 -21.54
N GLU A 71 1.86 -9.18 -20.49
CA GLU A 71 2.86 -9.70 -19.57
C GLU A 71 2.26 -10.72 -18.59
N TRP A 72 0.93 -10.75 -18.50
CA TRP A 72 0.17 -11.59 -17.60
C TRP A 72 -0.40 -12.78 -18.39
N ASN A 73 -0.12 -14.00 -17.92
CA ASN A 73 -0.77 -15.20 -18.48
C ASN A 73 -2.22 -15.27 -17.99
N ILE A 74 -3.09 -14.42 -18.55
CA ILE A 74 -4.53 -14.43 -18.23
C ILE A 74 -5.14 -15.71 -18.80
N GLU A 75 -5.29 -16.72 -17.94
CA GLU A 75 -5.99 -17.94 -18.30
C GLU A 75 -7.49 -17.66 -18.38
N GLU A 76 -8.04 -17.61 -19.60
CA GLU A 76 -9.48 -17.58 -19.78
C GLU A 76 -10.10 -18.85 -19.20
N ASN A 77 -10.77 -18.71 -18.06
CA ASN A 77 -11.42 -19.83 -17.43
C ASN A 77 -12.71 -20.19 -18.19
N SER A 78 -12.69 -21.33 -18.90
CA SER A 78 -13.83 -21.85 -19.67
C SER A 78 -15.12 -22.09 -18.86
N PHE A 79 -15.05 -22.08 -17.53
CA PHE A 79 -16.21 -22.25 -16.65
C PHE A 79 -17.05 -20.98 -16.48
N HIS A 80 -16.53 -19.79 -16.82
CA HIS A 80 -17.30 -18.55 -16.69
C HIS A 80 -18.32 -18.42 -17.83
N GLN A 81 -19.55 -18.09 -17.48
CA GLN A 81 -20.59 -17.83 -18.47
C GLN A 81 -20.28 -16.51 -19.19
N LYS A 82 -20.24 -16.55 -20.52
CA LYS A 82 -20.07 -15.36 -21.35
C LYS A 82 -21.27 -15.13 -22.24
N TYR A 83 -21.63 -13.88 -22.42
CA TYR A 83 -22.77 -13.45 -23.21
C TYR A 83 -22.32 -12.35 -24.16
N SER A 84 -22.70 -12.46 -25.43
CA SER A 84 -22.62 -11.32 -26.34
C SER A 84 -23.71 -10.29 -26.01
N PHE A 85 -23.50 -9.04 -26.39
CA PHE A 85 -24.51 -7.98 -26.23
C PHE A 85 -25.85 -8.34 -26.90
N SER A 86 -25.80 -9.03 -28.04
CA SER A 86 -27.01 -9.55 -28.69
C SER A 86 -27.77 -10.56 -27.82
N GLN A 87 -27.07 -11.46 -27.14
CA GLN A 87 -27.66 -12.45 -26.25
C GLN A 87 -28.22 -11.79 -24.98
N LEU A 88 -27.49 -10.86 -24.37
CA LEU A 88 -27.97 -10.09 -23.21
C LEU A 88 -29.27 -9.36 -23.52
N LYS A 89 -29.36 -8.74 -24.71
CA LYS A 89 -30.58 -8.07 -25.18
C LYS A 89 -31.72 -9.05 -25.36
N ILE A 90 -31.49 -10.22 -25.95
CA ILE A 90 -32.52 -11.27 -26.11
C ILE A 90 -33.04 -11.75 -24.74
N LEU A 91 -32.16 -11.79 -23.74
CA LEU A 91 -32.48 -12.13 -22.35
C LEU A 91 -33.12 -10.95 -21.58
N ASN A 92 -33.36 -9.81 -22.21
CA ASN A 92 -33.87 -8.57 -21.60
C ASN A 92 -33.03 -8.11 -20.40
N ILE A 93 -31.71 -8.32 -20.45
CA ILE A 93 -30.79 -7.82 -19.42
C ILE A 93 -30.53 -6.32 -19.65
N THR A 94 -30.66 -5.51 -18.61
CA THR A 94 -30.38 -4.06 -18.65
C THR A 94 -28.91 -3.77 -18.31
N SER A 95 -28.42 -2.60 -18.72
CA SER A 95 -27.10 -2.07 -18.30
C SER A 95 -26.99 -1.97 -16.78
N GLN A 96 -28.06 -1.55 -16.09
CA GLN A 96 -28.12 -1.52 -14.63
C GLN A 96 -27.88 -2.90 -14.00
N GLN A 97 -28.36 -3.99 -14.62
CA GLN A 97 -28.08 -5.34 -14.11
C GLN A 97 -26.60 -5.69 -14.26
N LEU A 98 -25.95 -5.31 -15.37
CA LEU A 98 -24.50 -5.51 -15.53
C LEU A 98 -23.70 -4.73 -14.49
N TYR A 99 -24.09 -3.48 -14.23
CA TYR A 99 -23.49 -2.65 -13.18
C TYR A 99 -23.56 -3.36 -11.80
N LEU A 100 -24.74 -3.87 -11.44
CA LEU A 100 -24.94 -4.61 -10.18
C LEU A 100 -24.16 -5.94 -10.12
N TRP A 101 -23.77 -6.49 -11.27
CA TRP A 101 -22.95 -7.70 -11.38
C TRP A 101 -21.44 -7.41 -11.38
N SER A 102 -21.02 -6.19 -11.02
CA SER A 102 -19.61 -5.78 -11.00
C SER A 102 -18.93 -5.87 -12.37
N ALA A 103 -19.70 -5.68 -13.45
CA ALA A 103 -19.12 -5.53 -14.79
C ALA A 103 -18.22 -4.28 -14.84
N PRO A 104 -17.12 -4.27 -15.61
CA PRO A 104 -16.37 -3.04 -15.87
C PRO A 104 -17.29 -1.93 -16.39
N MET A 105 -17.08 -0.70 -15.92
CA MET A 105 -17.93 0.43 -16.26
C MET A 105 -17.95 0.68 -17.78
N ASP A 106 -16.80 0.53 -18.44
CA ASP A 106 -16.71 0.69 -19.91
C ASP A 106 -17.64 -0.30 -20.63
N ILE A 107 -17.74 -1.55 -20.16
CA ILE A 107 -18.65 -2.56 -20.71
C ILE A 107 -20.11 -2.19 -20.47
N VAL A 108 -20.43 -1.64 -19.29
CA VAL A 108 -21.79 -1.17 -18.95
C VAL A 108 -22.21 -0.05 -19.88
N GLU A 109 -21.35 0.95 -20.08
CA GLU A 109 -21.59 2.11 -20.93
C GLU A 109 -21.72 1.73 -22.40
N GLU A 110 -20.86 0.84 -22.89
CA GLU A 110 -20.94 0.32 -24.25
C GLU A 110 -22.21 -0.49 -24.49
N TYR A 111 -22.63 -1.29 -23.53
CA TYR A 111 -23.87 -2.05 -23.63
C TYR A 111 -25.09 -1.12 -23.63
N GLU A 112 -25.11 -0.08 -22.81
CA GLU A 112 -26.15 0.95 -22.84
C GLU A 112 -26.18 1.67 -24.19
N SER A 113 -25.02 2.00 -24.74
CA SER A 113 -24.89 2.58 -26.09
C SER A 113 -25.47 1.64 -27.16
N TYR A 114 -25.19 0.34 -27.08
CA TYR A 114 -25.75 -0.68 -27.96
C TYR A 114 -27.28 -0.76 -27.87
N LEU A 115 -27.84 -0.76 -26.65
CA LEU A 115 -29.28 -0.76 -26.43
C LEU A 115 -29.92 0.48 -27.07
N ASN A 116 -29.36 1.67 -26.83
CA ASN A 116 -29.86 2.93 -27.37
C ASN A 116 -29.78 3.01 -28.91
N GLN A 117 -28.66 2.62 -29.52
CA GLN A 117 -28.53 2.59 -30.98
C GLN A 117 -29.61 1.71 -31.62
N SER A 118 -29.95 0.59 -30.99
CA SER A 118 -30.98 -0.32 -31.49
C SER A 118 -32.42 0.21 -31.31
N LEU A 119 -32.62 1.20 -30.45
CA LEU A 119 -33.90 1.90 -30.26
C LEU A 119 -34.08 3.02 -31.29
N PHE A 120 -33.01 3.75 -31.60
CA PHE A 120 -33.05 4.93 -32.50
C PHE A 120 -32.76 4.60 -33.97
N SER A 121 -32.06 3.50 -34.23
CA SER A 121 -31.79 3.01 -35.58
C SER A 121 -32.12 1.52 -35.63
N ASN A 122 -32.87 1.09 -36.65
CA ASN A 122 -33.12 -0.35 -36.89
C ASN A 122 -31.84 -1.11 -37.36
N GLN A 123 -30.66 -0.54 -37.12
CA GLN A 123 -29.35 -1.07 -37.48
C GLN A 123 -28.44 -0.99 -36.25
N SER A 124 -28.44 -2.05 -35.44
CA SER A 124 -27.40 -2.24 -34.44
C SER A 124 -26.07 -2.54 -35.13
N SER A 125 -24.99 -1.86 -34.71
CA SER A 125 -23.64 -2.14 -35.21
C SER A 125 -23.30 -3.64 -35.03
N PRO A 126 -22.99 -4.39 -36.10
CA PRO A 126 -22.67 -5.82 -36.00
C PRO A 126 -21.49 -6.09 -35.07
N ILE A 127 -20.54 -5.16 -35.01
CA ILE A 127 -19.33 -5.24 -34.18
C ILE A 127 -19.71 -5.17 -32.70
N MET A 128 -20.60 -4.24 -32.34
CA MET A 128 -21.04 -4.04 -30.96
C MET A 128 -21.92 -5.21 -30.49
N ALA A 129 -22.73 -5.78 -31.38
CA ALA A 129 -23.55 -6.96 -31.10
C ALA A 129 -22.72 -8.19 -30.70
N THR A 130 -21.47 -8.29 -31.19
CA THR A 130 -20.54 -9.39 -30.90
C THR A 130 -19.64 -9.14 -29.68
N LYS A 131 -19.63 -7.93 -29.09
CA LYS A 131 -18.86 -7.67 -27.86
C LYS A 131 -19.34 -8.59 -26.74
N LEU A 132 -18.38 -9.10 -25.96
CA LEU A 132 -18.60 -10.12 -24.94
C LEU A 132 -18.60 -9.50 -23.55
N PHE A 133 -19.53 -9.96 -22.73
CA PHE A 133 -19.58 -9.75 -21.30
C PHE A 133 -19.30 -11.08 -20.59
N TYR A 134 -18.41 -11.07 -19.61
CA TYR A 134 -18.07 -12.22 -18.78
C TYR A 134 -18.82 -12.10 -17.44
N ASN A 135 -19.71 -13.05 -17.16
CA ASN A 135 -20.48 -13.10 -15.93
C ASN A 135 -19.66 -13.79 -14.83
N CYS A 136 -18.93 -12.99 -14.07
CA CYS A 136 -18.01 -13.48 -13.05
C CYS A 136 -18.75 -14.03 -11.83
N THR A 137 -18.28 -15.17 -11.32
CA THR A 137 -18.75 -15.69 -10.03
C THR A 137 -17.94 -15.02 -8.91
N GLN A 138 -18.62 -14.35 -7.97
CA GLN A 138 -17.99 -13.74 -6.81
C GLN A 138 -17.07 -14.76 -6.10
N PRO A 139 -15.85 -14.38 -5.64
CA PRO A 139 -15.30 -13.02 -5.54
C PRO A 139 -14.49 -12.55 -6.75
N ARG A 140 -14.60 -13.20 -7.91
CA ARG A 140 -13.86 -12.80 -9.12
C ARG A 140 -14.49 -11.60 -9.81
N PHE A 141 -13.68 -10.73 -10.38
CA PHE A 141 -14.11 -9.53 -11.13
C PHE A 141 -13.13 -9.17 -12.24
N GLY A 142 -13.48 -8.15 -13.03
CA GLY A 142 -12.71 -7.64 -14.16
C GLY A 142 -13.22 -8.10 -15.53
N PRO A 143 -12.61 -7.60 -16.63
CA PRO A 143 -13.06 -7.84 -18.01
C PRO A 143 -13.28 -9.30 -18.39
N VAL A 144 -12.43 -10.19 -17.87
CA VAL A 144 -12.48 -11.63 -18.11
C VAL A 144 -12.47 -12.44 -16.82
N CYS A 145 -12.90 -11.81 -15.71
CA CYS A 145 -12.94 -12.40 -14.37
C CYS A 145 -11.57 -12.82 -13.82
N GLN A 146 -10.51 -12.11 -14.21
CA GLN A 146 -9.13 -12.44 -13.86
C GLN A 146 -8.74 -12.05 -12.42
N TYR A 147 -9.40 -11.05 -11.85
CA TYR A 147 -9.01 -10.49 -10.55
C TYR A 147 -9.76 -11.13 -9.40
N SER A 148 -9.11 -11.19 -8.24
CA SER A 148 -9.70 -11.53 -6.94
C SER A 148 -8.97 -10.77 -5.85
N LEU A 149 -9.69 -10.31 -4.85
CA LEU A 149 -9.08 -9.71 -3.67
C LEU A 149 -8.59 -10.82 -2.73
N ASP A 150 -7.36 -10.72 -2.25
CA ASP A 150 -6.80 -11.63 -1.24
C ASP A 150 -7.24 -11.19 0.16
N ILE A 151 -8.42 -11.63 0.57
CA ILE A 151 -9.05 -11.22 1.84
C ILE A 151 -9.02 -12.40 2.80
N SER A 152 -8.31 -12.26 3.92
CA SER A 152 -8.19 -13.29 4.97
C SER A 152 -9.33 -13.28 5.99
N THR A 153 -10.40 -12.49 5.80
CA THR A 153 -11.46 -12.32 6.80
C THR A 153 -12.49 -13.44 6.72
N SER A 154 -12.98 -13.86 7.90
CA SER A 154 -13.94 -14.95 8.07
C SER A 154 -15.38 -14.59 7.70
N SER A 155 -15.64 -13.33 7.36
CA SER A 155 -16.95 -12.78 6.99
C SER A 155 -16.86 -12.22 5.58
N PHE A 156 -17.79 -12.58 4.70
CA PHE A 156 -17.89 -11.94 3.38
C PHE A 156 -18.26 -10.46 3.59
N PRO A 157 -17.38 -9.52 3.23
CA PRO A 157 -17.62 -8.10 3.43
C PRO A 157 -18.78 -7.63 2.54
N SER A 158 -19.54 -6.66 3.02
CA SER A 158 -20.76 -6.21 2.36
C SER A 158 -20.51 -5.14 1.29
N SER A 159 -19.35 -4.49 1.32
CA SER A 159 -18.95 -3.49 0.33
C SER A 159 -17.43 -3.42 0.12
N LEU A 160 -17.00 -2.85 -1.02
CA LEU A 160 -15.59 -2.58 -1.29
C LEU A 160 -14.98 -1.64 -0.23
N LYS A 161 -15.74 -0.65 0.23
CA LYS A 161 -15.31 0.25 1.30
C LYS A 161 -14.98 -0.49 2.58
N GLU A 162 -15.82 -1.44 2.99
CA GLU A 162 -15.55 -2.29 4.16
C GLU A 162 -14.30 -3.15 3.98
N ILE A 163 -14.06 -3.68 2.78
CA ILE A 163 -12.83 -4.45 2.48
C ILE A 163 -11.60 -3.59 2.71
N ILE A 164 -11.61 -2.38 2.15
CA ILE A 164 -10.48 -1.46 2.22
C ILE A 164 -10.29 -1.00 3.66
N HIS A 165 -11.36 -0.61 4.33
CA HIS A 165 -11.34 -0.25 5.74
C HIS A 165 -10.76 -1.39 6.59
N ASP A 166 -11.21 -2.63 6.40
CA ASP A 166 -10.67 -3.80 7.10
C ASP A 166 -9.19 -4.06 6.78
N PHE A 167 -8.77 -3.86 5.54
CA PHE A 167 -7.37 -4.02 5.12
C PHE A 167 -6.44 -3.06 5.88
N TYR A 168 -6.86 -1.81 6.08
CA TYR A 168 -6.08 -0.80 6.80
C TYR A 168 -6.31 -0.84 8.34
N LEU A 169 -7.47 -1.29 8.83
CA LEU A 169 -7.78 -1.43 10.26
C LEU A 169 -7.12 -2.64 10.90
N GLN A 170 -7.20 -3.79 10.22
CA GLN A 170 -6.53 -4.96 10.70
C GLN A 170 -5.06 -4.61 10.66
N ALA A 171 -4.35 -4.87 11.76
CA ALA A 171 -2.89 -4.99 11.77
C ALA A 171 -2.48 -6.21 10.93
N TYR A 172 -3.02 -6.34 9.72
CA TYR A 172 -2.55 -7.19 8.67
C TYR A 172 -1.09 -6.81 8.51
N LYS A 173 -0.22 -7.72 8.90
CA LYS A 173 1.18 -7.68 8.52
C LYS A 173 1.17 -8.27 7.11
N PRO A 174 1.11 -7.46 6.05
CA PRO A 174 1.08 -8.02 4.71
C PRO A 174 2.26 -8.96 4.54
N ILE A 175 1.94 -10.15 4.04
CA ILE A 175 2.94 -11.19 3.74
C ILE A 175 3.80 -10.72 2.55
N THR A 176 3.26 -9.83 1.73
CA THR A 176 3.89 -9.22 0.55
C THR A 176 3.65 -7.71 0.55
N TRP A 177 4.73 -6.93 0.50
CA TRP A 177 4.67 -5.46 0.45
C TRP A 177 4.61 -4.98 -1.00
N THR A 178 4.02 -3.80 -1.22
CA THR A 178 4.14 -3.09 -2.49
C THR A 178 5.59 -2.63 -2.66
N CYS A 179 6.20 -3.05 -3.76
CA CYS A 179 7.58 -2.75 -4.06
C CYS A 179 7.66 -1.71 -5.16
N TYR A 180 8.56 -0.75 -5.03
CA TYR A 180 8.96 0.07 -6.15
C TYR A 180 9.77 -0.77 -7.14
N THR A 181 9.25 -0.95 -8.35
CA THR A 181 9.82 -1.88 -9.35
C THR A 181 10.67 -1.19 -10.41
N HIS A 182 10.58 0.14 -10.54
CA HIS A 182 11.32 0.89 -11.56
C HIS A 182 12.80 1.12 -11.21
N LEU A 183 13.22 0.74 -9.99
CA LEU A 183 14.61 0.79 -9.56
C LEU A 183 15.06 -0.60 -9.09
N GLU A 184 16.09 -1.15 -9.75
CA GLU A 184 16.67 -2.44 -9.34
C GLU A 184 17.48 -2.25 -8.05
N CYS A 185 16.88 -2.65 -6.93
CA CYS A 185 17.45 -2.48 -5.59
C CYS A 185 17.71 -3.81 -4.88
N ASN A 186 18.96 -4.02 -4.47
CA ASN A 186 19.42 -5.12 -3.64
C ASN A 186 19.54 -4.64 -2.20
N ARG A 187 18.54 -4.99 -1.37
CA ARG A 187 18.54 -4.67 0.06
C ARG A 187 19.28 -5.71 0.92
N GLY A 188 20.15 -6.51 0.30
CA GLY A 188 20.96 -7.51 0.98
C GLY A 188 20.12 -8.64 1.56
N THR A 189 20.11 -8.75 2.89
CA THR A 189 19.35 -9.78 3.59
C THR A 189 17.90 -9.37 3.89
N SER A 190 17.53 -8.12 3.61
CA SER A 190 16.17 -7.64 3.82
C SER A 190 15.16 -8.33 2.89
N THR A 191 14.06 -8.77 3.48
CA THR A 191 12.84 -9.34 2.91
C THR A 191 11.84 -8.24 2.58
N ALA A 192 11.96 -7.06 3.20
CA ALA A 192 11.30 -5.87 2.73
C ALA A 192 11.97 -5.43 1.42
N CYS A 193 11.17 -5.23 0.38
CA CYS A 193 11.59 -4.59 -0.88
C CYS A 193 11.55 -3.07 -0.77
N LEU A 194 12.19 -2.37 -1.71
CA LEU A 194 12.26 -0.90 -1.75
C LEU A 194 10.86 -0.27 -1.81
N ASP A 195 10.61 0.70 -0.93
CA ASP A 195 9.44 1.58 -0.98
C ASP A 195 9.79 2.84 -1.77
N TRP A 196 8.81 3.46 -2.43
CA TRP A 196 9.06 4.67 -3.22
C TRP A 196 9.51 5.85 -2.32
N ALA A 197 9.02 5.89 -1.07
CA ALA A 197 9.35 6.95 -0.12
C ALA A 197 10.83 6.94 0.29
N GLU A 198 11.50 5.79 0.12
CA GLU A 198 12.90 5.54 0.47
C GLU A 198 13.88 5.88 -0.66
N ILE A 199 13.42 6.57 -1.72
CA ILE A 199 14.26 7.01 -2.83
C ILE A 199 14.56 8.48 -2.62
N CYS A 200 15.83 8.86 -2.66
CA CYS A 200 16.29 10.23 -2.42
C CYS A 200 15.89 10.77 -1.05
N ASP A 201 16.05 9.93 -0.01
CA ASP A 201 15.68 10.24 1.36
C ASP A 201 16.91 10.44 2.30
N ASP A 202 18.09 10.62 1.70
CA ASP A 202 19.40 10.69 2.35
C ASP A 202 19.85 9.36 3.00
N HIS A 203 19.10 8.26 2.83
CA HIS A 203 19.42 6.95 3.35
C HIS A 203 19.77 5.97 2.23
N ILE A 204 21.00 5.44 2.25
CA ILE A 204 21.37 4.35 1.34
C ILE A 204 20.74 3.05 1.86
N ASP A 205 19.65 2.66 1.23
CA ASP A 205 18.92 1.42 1.37
C ASP A 205 19.35 0.33 0.37
N CYS A 206 19.75 0.73 -0.84
CA CYS A 206 20.17 -0.20 -1.89
C CYS A 206 21.69 -0.44 -1.89
N LEU A 207 22.11 -1.70 -1.71
CA LEU A 207 23.52 -2.10 -1.72
C LEU A 207 24.16 -2.08 -3.13
N ASN A 208 23.40 -1.80 -4.19
CA ASN A 208 23.90 -1.60 -5.57
C ASN A 208 24.58 -0.25 -5.71
N ASP A 209 25.60 0.03 -4.89
CA ASP A 209 26.33 1.29 -4.92
C ASP A 209 25.41 2.50 -4.65
N GLY A 210 24.41 2.34 -3.75
CA GLY A 210 23.49 3.41 -3.32
C GLY A 210 22.67 4.02 -4.46
N ILE A 211 22.08 3.17 -5.30
CA ILE A 211 21.40 3.62 -6.53
C ILE A 211 20.13 4.43 -6.27
N ASP A 212 19.46 4.18 -5.15
CA ASP A 212 18.36 4.95 -4.56
C ASP A 212 18.73 6.40 -4.25
N GLU A 213 19.99 6.65 -3.89
CA GLU A 213 20.48 7.99 -3.53
C GLU A 213 21.30 8.64 -4.65
N LYS A 214 21.27 8.07 -5.86
CA LYS A 214 21.98 8.62 -7.03
C LYS A 214 21.10 9.59 -7.79
N HIS A 215 21.71 10.66 -8.28
CA HIS A 215 21.06 11.69 -9.12
C HIS A 215 19.95 12.50 -8.42
N CYS A 216 19.74 12.33 -7.12
CA CYS A 216 18.77 13.09 -6.32
C CYS A 216 19.02 14.61 -6.35
N TRP A 217 20.28 15.03 -6.52
CA TRP A 217 20.65 16.44 -6.67
C TRP A 217 19.93 17.14 -7.84
N GLU A 218 19.46 16.40 -8.85
CA GLU A 218 18.70 16.96 -9.98
C GLU A 218 17.37 17.57 -9.52
N LEU A 219 16.75 16.98 -8.48
CA LEU A 219 15.58 17.56 -7.80
C LEU A 219 15.98 18.79 -6.98
N GLU A 220 17.11 18.72 -6.28
CA GLU A 220 17.61 19.81 -5.41
C GLU A 220 18.17 21.03 -6.14
N ILE A 221 18.41 20.96 -7.45
CA ILE A 221 18.82 22.14 -8.24
C ILE A 221 17.66 22.76 -9.02
N ASN A 222 16.46 22.19 -8.92
CA ASN A 222 15.31 22.69 -9.62
C ASN A 222 14.97 24.13 -9.16
N GLU A 223 14.87 25.06 -10.11
CA GLU A 223 14.45 26.44 -9.87
C GLU A 223 12.97 26.58 -10.22
N CYS A 224 12.15 26.91 -9.21
CA CYS A 224 10.72 27.11 -9.41
C CYS A 224 10.42 28.49 -10.01
N GLU A 225 9.27 28.61 -10.68
CA GLU A 225 8.80 29.88 -11.24
C GLU A 225 8.42 30.89 -10.14
N GLU A 226 8.29 32.17 -10.50
CA GLU A 226 8.02 33.24 -9.53
C GLU A 226 6.69 33.03 -8.76
N ASN A 227 5.72 32.33 -9.34
CA ASN A 227 4.43 32.00 -8.72
C ASN A 227 4.42 30.66 -7.97
N GLU A 228 5.58 30.02 -7.80
CA GLU A 228 5.72 28.72 -7.16
C GLU A 228 6.50 28.79 -5.85
N TYR A 229 6.14 27.92 -4.91
CA TYR A 229 6.89 27.65 -3.70
C TYR A 229 7.77 26.42 -3.92
N ARG A 230 9.00 26.48 -3.40
CA ARG A 230 9.98 25.42 -3.50
C ARG A 230 10.05 24.65 -2.18
N CYS A 231 9.60 23.40 -2.21
CA CYS A 231 9.74 22.44 -1.11
C CYS A 231 11.23 22.18 -0.81
N LYS A 232 11.55 21.64 0.38
CA LYS A 232 12.95 21.39 0.77
C LYS A 232 13.60 20.29 -0.10
N ASN A 233 12.82 19.30 -0.54
CA ASN A 233 13.24 18.28 -1.51
C ASN A 233 13.36 18.81 -2.96
N GLY A 234 13.09 20.09 -3.22
CA GLY A 234 13.21 20.72 -4.54
C GLY A 234 11.97 20.62 -5.43
N GLN A 235 10.89 19.99 -4.96
CA GLN A 235 9.58 20.03 -5.62
C GLN A 235 9.05 21.46 -5.70
N CYS A 236 8.43 21.80 -6.84
CA CYS A 236 7.76 23.09 -7.04
C CYS A 236 6.25 22.88 -6.94
N ILE A 237 5.60 23.65 -6.06
CA ILE A 237 4.14 23.69 -5.92
C ILE A 237 3.66 25.12 -6.14
N SER A 238 2.39 25.31 -6.48
CA SER A 238 1.85 26.67 -6.57
C SER A 238 1.89 27.37 -5.21
N LYS A 239 2.26 28.66 -5.15
CA LYS A 239 2.28 29.44 -3.90
C LYS A 239 0.94 29.48 -3.16
N ILE A 240 -0.16 29.19 -3.85
CA ILE A 240 -1.49 29.14 -3.22
C ILE A 240 -1.60 27.97 -2.23
N PHE A 241 -0.82 26.91 -2.44
CA PHE A 241 -0.78 25.70 -1.61
C PHE A 241 0.26 25.82 -0.48
N TYR A 242 1.00 26.92 -0.40
CA TYR A 242 1.97 27.13 0.67
C TYR A 242 1.28 27.66 1.93
N HIS A 243 1.37 26.94 3.04
CA HIS A 243 0.69 27.26 4.30
C HIS A 243 -0.85 27.37 4.14
N GLU A 244 -1.45 26.49 3.33
CA GLU A 244 -2.90 26.40 3.21
C GLU A 244 -3.52 25.77 4.47
N GLY A 245 -2.76 24.92 5.16
CA GLY A 245 -3.11 24.35 6.44
C GLY A 245 -2.49 22.97 6.64
N PRO A 246 -2.37 22.51 7.90
CA PRO A 246 -1.57 21.33 8.26
C PRO A 246 -1.98 20.02 7.57
N ASN A 247 -3.15 20.01 6.91
CA ASN A 247 -3.77 18.86 6.28
C ASN A 247 -3.76 18.89 4.74
N SER A 248 -3.30 20.00 4.14
CA SER A 248 -2.99 20.07 2.71
C SER A 248 -1.50 19.87 2.55
N LEU A 249 -1.08 18.62 2.33
CA LEU A 249 0.33 18.28 2.12
C LEU A 249 0.55 18.14 0.61
N ASP A 250 1.04 19.20 0.00
CA ASP A 250 1.33 19.30 -1.42
C ASP A 250 2.82 18.99 -1.69
N CYS A 251 3.70 19.32 -0.74
CA CYS A 251 5.08 18.83 -0.76
C CYS A 251 5.17 17.38 -0.29
N ILE A 252 5.86 16.51 -1.04
CA ILE A 252 6.14 15.12 -0.67
C ILE A 252 6.88 15.03 0.69
N ASP A 253 7.72 16.01 1.00
CA ASP A 253 8.46 16.11 2.26
C ASP A 253 7.73 16.89 3.37
N THR A 254 6.49 17.32 3.10
CA THR A 254 5.59 18.06 4.01
C THR A 254 6.12 19.44 4.45
N THR A 255 7.09 20.01 3.73
CA THR A 255 7.76 21.26 4.13
C THR A 255 7.03 22.54 3.76
N ASP A 256 5.93 22.44 3.01
CA ASP A 256 4.94 23.48 2.79
C ASP A 256 4.21 23.91 4.07
N GLU A 257 3.89 22.97 4.96
CA GLU A 257 3.04 23.25 6.13
C GLU A 257 3.80 23.43 7.46
N GLY A 258 5.13 23.24 7.45
CA GLY A 258 6.00 23.40 8.62
C GLY A 258 5.80 22.34 9.73
N ASP A 259 6.38 22.58 10.91
CA ASP A 259 6.42 21.59 12.01
C ASP A 259 5.04 21.25 12.61
N GLN A 260 4.06 22.15 12.49
CA GLN A 260 2.71 21.98 13.05
C GLN A 260 1.86 20.96 12.25
N GLY A 261 2.18 20.70 10.97
CA GLY A 261 1.49 19.70 10.15
C GLY A 261 1.89 18.25 10.45
N ARG A 262 2.95 18.04 11.24
CA ARG A 262 3.62 16.73 11.41
C ARG A 262 3.19 15.95 12.64
N GLU A 263 2.64 16.59 13.67
CA GLU A 263 2.34 15.89 14.93
C GLU A 263 1.12 14.97 14.86
N ASP A 264 0.15 15.22 13.97
CA ASP A 264 -1.17 14.55 13.99
C ASP A 264 -1.41 13.53 12.86
N ILE A 265 -0.44 13.33 11.95
CA ILE A 265 -0.56 12.34 10.86
C ILE A 265 -0.64 10.90 11.42
N ARG A 266 -0.08 10.64 12.61
CA ARG A 266 0.06 9.27 13.14
C ARG A 266 -1.22 8.65 13.70
N HIS A 267 -2.30 9.41 13.86
CA HIS A 267 -3.47 8.97 14.63
C HIS A 267 -4.82 9.02 13.89
N LEU A 268 -4.87 9.54 12.66
CA LEU A 268 -6.14 9.99 12.07
C LEU A 268 -6.61 9.33 10.78
N SER A 269 -5.80 8.53 10.05
CA SER A 269 -6.33 7.81 8.88
C SER A 269 -5.97 6.33 8.88
N GLN A 270 -7.01 5.51 8.89
CA GLN A 270 -6.98 4.06 8.67
C GLN A 270 -7.59 3.74 7.30
N GLU A 271 -7.53 4.68 6.35
CA GLU A 271 -8.01 4.55 4.98
C GLU A 271 -7.00 5.23 4.04
N PRO A 272 -6.93 4.82 2.76
CA PRO A 272 -6.01 5.42 1.81
C PRO A 272 -6.43 6.85 1.51
N ILE A 273 -5.54 7.81 1.70
CA ILE A 273 -5.78 9.23 1.38
C ILE A 273 -4.51 9.83 0.79
N PHE A 274 -4.63 10.80 -0.11
CA PHE A 274 -3.46 11.41 -0.78
C PHE A 274 -2.40 11.91 0.23
N ARG A 275 -2.87 12.46 1.35
CA ARG A 275 -2.02 12.95 2.45
C ARG A 275 -1.11 11.87 3.08
N PHE A 276 -1.35 10.58 2.85
CA PHE A 276 -0.51 9.48 3.36
C PHE A 276 0.15 8.68 2.25
N GLU A 277 -0.52 8.53 1.11
CA GLU A 277 -0.01 7.73 -0.01
C GLU A 277 1.00 8.51 -0.85
N ASP A 278 0.97 9.85 -0.83
CA ASP A 278 1.81 10.73 -1.69
C ASP A 278 2.86 11.54 -0.88
N VAL A 279 3.08 11.19 0.39
CA VAL A 279 4.06 11.88 1.25
C VAL A 279 5.06 10.92 1.89
N THR A 280 6.19 11.46 2.30
CA THR A 280 7.19 10.78 3.11
C THR A 280 6.96 11.05 4.60
N CYS A 281 7.16 10.03 5.42
CA CYS A 281 7.02 10.06 6.87
C CYS A 281 8.39 10.14 7.56
N ASP A 282 9.24 11.07 7.13
CA ASP A 282 10.47 11.41 7.84
C ASP A 282 10.17 12.30 9.07
N ASN A 283 10.15 11.67 10.25
CA ASN A 283 9.89 12.35 11.52
C ASN A 283 11.17 12.96 12.15
N ASN A 284 12.28 13.06 11.42
CA ASN A 284 13.56 13.47 12.00
C ASN A 284 13.71 14.96 12.32
N VAL A 285 12.70 15.81 12.14
CA VAL A 285 12.89 17.23 12.45
C VAL A 285 12.75 17.54 13.96
N HIS A 286 11.86 16.91 14.76
CA HIS A 286 11.79 17.29 16.20
C HIS A 286 11.23 16.24 17.20
N SER A 287 11.26 14.93 16.94
CA SER A 287 10.95 13.96 18.02
C SER A 287 12.14 13.78 18.96
N LEU A 288 11.99 14.22 20.21
CA LEU A 288 12.94 14.01 21.33
C LEU A 288 13.18 12.53 21.72
N SER A 289 12.82 11.57 20.87
CA SER A 289 13.16 10.15 21.01
C SER A 289 14.23 9.75 19.98
N PRO A 290 15.36 9.16 20.40
CA PRO A 290 16.46 8.75 19.51
C PRO A 290 16.12 7.44 18.77
N ASN A 291 14.87 7.26 18.36
CA ASN A 291 14.47 6.11 17.55
C ASN A 291 14.90 6.42 16.13
N ILE A 292 16.10 5.97 15.78
CA ILE A 292 16.59 5.94 14.39
C ILE A 292 15.52 5.22 13.56
N ARG A 293 14.87 5.95 12.66
CA ARG A 293 14.00 5.35 11.65
C ARG A 293 14.88 4.83 10.52
N PHE A 294 14.61 3.61 10.08
CA PHE A 294 15.28 2.91 8.97
C PHE A 294 14.43 2.92 7.69
N THR A 295 13.42 3.78 7.65
CA THR A 295 12.51 3.94 6.52
C THR A 295 11.76 5.26 6.70
N THR A 296 11.56 5.95 5.60
CA THR A 296 10.74 7.16 5.44
C THR A 296 9.33 6.83 4.96
N SER A 297 9.01 5.55 4.73
CA SER A 297 7.65 5.11 4.40
C SER A 297 6.65 5.40 5.50
N CYS A 298 5.44 5.81 5.10
CA CYS A 298 4.31 6.01 6.00
C CYS A 298 3.59 4.71 6.39
N VAL A 299 4.01 3.58 5.80
CA VAL A 299 3.35 2.30 5.95
C VAL A 299 3.57 1.72 7.36
N HIS A 300 2.46 1.42 8.04
CA HIS A 300 2.49 0.90 9.41
C HIS A 300 3.22 -0.46 9.49
N GLY A 301 4.07 -0.63 10.51
CA GLY A 301 4.80 -1.87 10.75
C GLY A 301 6.01 -2.13 9.85
N ARG A 302 6.21 -1.34 8.78
CA ARG A 302 7.38 -1.49 7.89
C ARG A 302 8.71 -1.31 8.62
N HIS A 303 8.81 -0.28 9.45
CA HIS A 303 9.98 -0.03 10.30
C HIS A 303 10.33 -1.24 11.21
N ASP A 304 9.32 -1.80 11.87
CA ASP A 304 9.52 -2.94 12.77
C ASP A 304 9.98 -4.18 12.01
N LEU A 305 9.55 -4.38 10.76
CA LEU A 305 9.98 -5.50 9.92
C LEU A 305 11.40 -5.35 9.39
N ILE A 306 11.76 -4.15 8.91
CA ILE A 306 13.15 -3.85 8.51
C ILE A 306 14.08 -4.11 9.70
N LEU A 307 13.67 -3.66 10.89
CA LEU A 307 14.36 -3.99 12.13
C LEU A 307 14.41 -5.49 12.42
N GLU A 308 13.27 -6.20 12.34
CA GLU A 308 13.24 -7.65 12.56
C GLU A 308 14.27 -8.34 11.67
N ASP A 309 14.30 -8.01 10.37
CA ASP A 309 15.17 -8.64 9.40
C ASP A 309 16.65 -8.37 9.62
N MET A 310 17.00 -7.10 9.87
CA MET A 310 18.36 -6.71 10.26
C MET A 310 18.88 -7.59 11.40
N PHE A 311 18.03 -7.96 12.36
CA PHE A 311 18.39 -8.77 13.52
C PHE A 311 18.01 -10.26 13.41
N LEU A 312 17.47 -10.73 12.27
CA LEU A 312 17.21 -12.16 12.04
C LEU A 312 18.52 -12.93 11.94
N ASN A 313 19.44 -12.44 11.11
CA ASN A 313 20.71 -13.10 10.82
C ASN A 313 21.77 -12.83 11.89
N LYS A 314 22.37 -13.89 12.41
CA LYS A 314 23.46 -13.76 13.40
C LYS A 314 24.76 -13.33 12.72
N PRO A 315 25.57 -12.48 13.37
CA PRO A 315 26.94 -12.25 12.92
C PRO A 315 27.76 -13.54 12.92
N ASN A 316 28.58 -13.75 11.89
CA ASN A 316 29.47 -14.92 11.78
C ASN A 316 30.41 -15.08 12.99
N SER A 317 30.77 -13.98 13.64
CA SER A 317 31.62 -13.96 14.83
C SER A 317 30.92 -14.40 16.12
N THR A 318 29.61 -14.67 16.09
CA THR A 318 28.81 -14.99 17.29
C THR A 318 28.21 -16.39 17.24
N SER A 319 28.13 -17.05 18.40
CA SER A 319 27.39 -18.30 18.58
C SER A 319 25.88 -18.03 18.67
N ASP A 320 25.06 -19.04 18.41
CA ASP A 320 23.59 -18.93 18.53
C ASP A 320 23.16 -18.57 19.96
N GLU A 321 23.85 -19.13 20.96
CA GLU A 321 23.63 -18.83 22.37
C GLU A 321 23.93 -17.36 22.70
N CYS A 322 25.05 -16.84 22.21
CA CYS A 322 25.42 -15.43 22.35
C CYS A 322 24.37 -14.53 21.68
N TRP A 323 24.00 -14.84 20.44
CA TRP A 323 23.09 -14.02 19.64
C TRP A 323 21.69 -13.99 20.25
N LEU A 324 21.18 -15.14 20.71
CA LEU A 324 19.90 -15.23 21.40
C LEU A 324 19.92 -14.45 22.72
N ALA A 325 20.97 -14.59 23.53
CA ALA A 325 21.11 -13.84 24.78
C ALA A 325 21.20 -12.33 24.56
N PHE A 326 21.94 -11.91 23.54
CA PHE A 326 22.03 -10.51 23.13
C PHE A 326 20.66 -9.95 22.74
N ARG A 327 19.97 -10.61 21.80
CA ARG A 327 18.63 -10.22 21.34
C ARG A 327 17.62 -10.13 22.48
N CYS A 328 17.60 -11.13 23.36
CA CYS A 328 16.68 -11.12 24.50
C CYS A 328 17.04 -10.08 25.57
N GLN A 329 18.33 -9.78 25.80
CA GLN A 329 18.77 -8.79 26.79
C GLN A 329 18.37 -7.36 26.40
N PHE A 330 18.42 -7.05 25.10
CA PHE A 330 18.11 -5.71 24.56
C PHE A 330 16.69 -5.62 23.97
N ASN A 331 15.89 -6.69 24.06
CA ASN A 331 14.56 -6.78 23.48
C ASN A 331 14.57 -6.44 21.99
N ILE A 332 15.46 -7.09 21.24
CA ILE A 332 15.66 -6.91 19.80
C ILE A 332 15.28 -8.21 19.07
N PRO A 333 14.31 -8.20 18.16
CA PRO A 333 13.36 -7.12 17.87
C PRO A 333 12.40 -6.87 19.06
N ARG A 334 11.71 -5.72 19.07
CA ARG A 334 10.88 -5.20 20.19
C ARG A 334 9.80 -6.17 20.67
N TYR A 335 9.43 -7.12 19.80
CA TYR A 335 8.59 -8.28 20.09
C TYR A 335 9.47 -9.52 20.31
N ALA A 336 10.31 -9.49 21.33
CA ALA A 336 11.20 -10.60 21.62
C ALA A 336 10.37 -11.87 21.86
N TYR A 337 10.78 -12.95 21.19
CA TYR A 337 10.19 -14.29 21.23
C TYR A 337 9.67 -14.67 22.64
N PRO A 338 8.59 -15.46 22.76
CA PRO A 338 8.15 -16.03 24.04
C PRO A 338 9.29 -16.68 24.85
N LEU A 339 10.33 -17.14 24.14
CA LEU A 339 11.58 -17.68 24.67
C LEU A 339 12.37 -16.70 25.56
N CYS A 340 12.40 -15.41 25.23
CA CYS A 340 13.13 -14.39 25.97
C CYS A 340 12.51 -14.11 27.34
N GLY A 341 11.18 -14.20 27.44
CA GLY A 341 10.42 -14.01 28.68
C GLY A 341 10.79 -15.01 29.79
N ASN A 342 11.33 -16.18 29.45
CA ASN A 342 11.83 -17.14 30.44
C ASN A 342 13.36 -17.05 30.64
N MET A 343 14.10 -16.64 29.61
CA MET A 343 15.56 -16.64 29.62
C MET A 343 16.17 -15.42 30.33
N CYS A 344 15.64 -14.21 30.12
CA CYS A 344 16.22 -12.99 30.68
C CYS A 344 15.43 -12.41 31.87
N SER A 345 14.17 -12.81 32.08
CA SER A 345 13.31 -12.26 33.15
C SER A 345 13.69 -12.71 34.56
N LYS A 346 14.67 -13.60 34.72
CA LYS A 346 15.20 -14.03 36.02
C LYS A 346 16.72 -13.93 36.02
N ASN A 347 17.27 -13.19 36.99
CA ASN A 347 18.65 -13.26 37.48
C ASN A 347 19.80 -12.98 36.49
N GLY A 348 19.64 -12.09 35.50
CA GLY A 348 20.80 -11.62 34.71
C GLY A 348 21.50 -12.70 33.86
N ILE A 349 20.84 -13.85 33.65
CA ILE A 349 21.36 -15.00 32.90
C ILE A 349 21.86 -14.59 31.51
N CYS A 350 21.12 -13.71 30.82
CA CYS A 350 21.51 -13.22 29.50
C CYS A 350 22.82 -12.42 29.54
N GLN A 351 23.05 -11.62 30.58
CA GLN A 351 24.33 -10.93 30.76
C GLN A 351 25.48 -11.91 31.02
N GLU A 352 25.24 -12.98 31.79
CA GLU A 352 26.25 -14.03 32.02
C GLU A 352 26.59 -14.77 30.72
N ILE A 353 25.59 -15.15 29.93
CA ILE A 353 25.80 -15.80 28.63
C ILE A 353 26.56 -14.86 27.70
N ILE A 354 26.17 -13.58 27.62
CA ILE A 354 26.87 -12.58 26.79
C ILE A 354 28.34 -12.49 27.23
N ASN A 355 28.60 -12.36 28.54
CA ASN A 355 29.95 -12.24 29.07
C ASN A 355 30.80 -13.50 28.80
N LYS A 356 30.22 -14.69 28.86
CA LYS A 356 30.94 -15.98 28.70
C LYS A 356 31.13 -16.40 27.23
N THR A 357 30.13 -16.17 26.39
CA THR A 357 30.06 -16.80 25.04
C THR A 357 30.26 -15.82 23.89
N CYS A 358 29.92 -14.54 24.07
CA CYS A 358 30.12 -13.55 23.01
C CYS A 358 31.60 -13.14 22.88
N PRO A 359 32.03 -12.67 21.70
CA PRO A 359 33.30 -11.96 21.56
C PRO A 359 33.36 -10.67 22.41
N ASP A 360 34.56 -10.17 22.69
CA ASP A 360 34.76 -8.87 23.37
C ASP A 360 34.21 -7.71 22.53
N ILE A 361 34.28 -7.82 21.21
CA ILE A 361 33.73 -6.88 20.23
C ILE A 361 33.08 -7.68 19.10
N PHE A 362 31.84 -7.34 18.73
CA PHE A 362 31.19 -7.87 17.53
C PHE A 362 30.26 -6.84 16.89
N PHE A 363 30.08 -6.93 15.58
CA PHE A 363 29.22 -6.01 14.82
C PHE A 363 27.75 -6.44 14.90
N ILE A 364 26.87 -5.45 14.96
CA ILE A 364 25.41 -5.59 15.03
C ILE A 364 24.75 -4.51 14.18
N PRO A 365 23.71 -4.84 13.40
CA PRO A 365 23.39 -6.16 12.88
C PRO A 365 24.51 -6.72 11.97
N ASN A 366 24.33 -7.92 11.40
CA ASN A 366 25.26 -8.49 10.40
C ASN A 366 25.10 -7.85 9.00
N ALA A 367 24.44 -6.70 8.93
CA ALA A 367 24.22 -5.89 7.74
C ALA A 367 24.64 -4.44 8.05
N PRO A 368 25.10 -3.67 7.06
CA PRO A 368 25.40 -2.26 7.25
C PRO A 368 24.10 -1.49 7.56
N LEU A 369 24.19 -0.52 8.47
CA LEU A 369 23.08 0.34 8.89
C LEU A 369 22.99 1.63 8.09
N PHE A 370 24.12 2.15 7.62
CA PHE A 370 24.17 3.37 6.82
C PHE A 370 25.23 3.26 5.73
N PHE A 371 24.93 3.85 4.56
CA PHE A 371 25.85 4.00 3.44
C PHE A 371 26.49 2.69 2.93
N GLY A 372 25.90 1.54 3.24
CA GLY A 372 26.46 0.23 2.90
C GLY A 372 27.76 -0.16 3.62
N HIS A 373 28.29 0.66 4.53
CA HIS A 373 29.59 0.42 5.18
C HIS A 373 29.67 0.80 6.66
N ILE A 374 28.64 1.43 7.23
CA ILE A 374 28.60 1.77 8.66
C ILE A 374 27.91 0.65 9.43
N TYR A 375 28.57 0.16 10.49
CA TYR A 375 28.05 -0.89 11.39
C TYR A 375 28.07 -0.38 12.82
N PHE A 376 27.08 -0.77 13.63
CA PHE A 376 27.25 -0.66 15.08
C PHE A 376 28.10 -1.81 15.60
N ALA A 377 28.88 -1.54 16.64
CA ALA A 377 29.68 -2.53 17.32
C ALA A 377 29.27 -2.59 18.79
N TYR A 378 29.00 -3.78 19.29
CA TYR A 378 28.87 -4.01 20.71
C TYR A 378 30.25 -4.30 21.31
N THR A 379 30.61 -3.55 22.34
CA THR A 379 31.85 -3.76 23.09
C THR A 379 31.54 -4.12 24.54
N LYS A 380 32.11 -5.23 25.04
CA LYS A 380 32.06 -5.56 26.47
C LYS A 380 32.86 -4.54 27.27
N LYS A 381 32.22 -3.87 28.22
CA LYS A 381 32.94 -2.99 29.15
C LYS A 381 33.68 -3.86 30.17
N LYS A 382 35.02 -3.94 30.09
CA LYS A 382 35.83 -4.45 31.19
C LYS A 382 35.83 -3.39 32.30
N CYS A 383 35.03 -3.58 33.33
CA CYS A 383 35.18 -2.80 34.55
C CYS A 383 36.52 -3.18 35.19
N SER A 384 37.57 -2.41 34.90
CA SER A 384 38.78 -2.41 35.71
C SER A 384 38.41 -1.84 37.07
N ALA A 385 38.23 -2.71 38.06
CA ALA A 385 38.28 -2.31 39.45
C ALA A 385 39.71 -1.81 39.69
N GLY A 386 39.87 -0.48 39.68
CA GLY A 386 41.10 0.16 40.11
C GLY A 386 41.34 -0.20 41.57
N THR A 387 42.37 -1.00 41.80
CA THR A 387 42.97 -1.28 43.12
C THR A 387 43.59 -0.04 43.72
#